data_AF-A0A2V3I267-F1
#
_entry.id   AF-A0A2V3I267-F1
#
_cell.length_a   1.000
_cell.length_b   1.000
_cell.length_c   1.000
_cell.angle_alpha   90.00
_cell.angle_beta   90.00
_cell.angle_gamma   90.00
#
_symmetry.space_group_name_H-M   'P 1'
#
loop_
_entity.id
_entity.type
_entity.pdbx_description
1 polymer ?
#
loop_
_entity_poly.entity_id
_entity_poly.type
_entity_poly.pdbx_seq_one_letter_code
_entity_poly.pdbx_strand_id
1 'polypeptide(L)'
;MRTAPLLLVALLLASSTQTLANSEGSSMWQDARIGVNGGTLGALVIPLSNETTYTEVSMNASDMYSVVEVYTATWCENCVITENALDEAIGDSDVMRIHYHRHWLESMDPFGSNATEERWVSVYGEASTSIGGAPRLAPTTVFDGERMHIGKIPSSSSLSNDYATSLAAGQSSGLGGSPTHLTVMAYDSAEGVMLFSWDIGLHGPIGGCCLTLTPWLLLVEDSASFPEGTNGLGDYQHVLHDAIELEELEGTASVHVPPTWDGDDMSAVLIIDWSTEQGKSECCFPRLPGPGVAAASLCLIVALLPSRRER
;
A
#
# COMPACT_ATOMS: atom_id res chain seq x y z
N MET A 1 -11.13 -3.55 -58.25
CA MET A 1 -11.65 -4.44 -57.19
C MET A 1 -11.05 -3.98 -55.87
N ARG A 2 -11.90 -3.76 -54.87
CA ARG A 2 -11.62 -3.04 -53.62
C ARG A 2 -10.90 -3.95 -52.62
N THR A 3 -9.60 -3.77 -52.44
CA THR A 3 -8.81 -4.39 -51.38
C THR A 3 -8.66 -3.38 -50.23
N ALA A 4 -9.67 -3.26 -49.38
CA ALA A 4 -9.61 -2.34 -48.23
C ALA A 4 -10.37 -2.75 -46.96
N PRO A 5 -11.28 -3.76 -46.89
CA PRO A 5 -11.97 -4.03 -45.61
C PRO A 5 -11.32 -5.11 -44.76
N LEU A 6 -10.38 -5.90 -45.30
CA LEU A 6 -9.81 -7.06 -44.59
C LEU A 6 -8.61 -6.74 -43.68
N LEU A 7 -7.89 -5.64 -43.93
CA LEU A 7 -6.72 -5.28 -43.11
C LEU A 7 -7.11 -4.62 -41.77
N LEU A 8 -8.29 -3.98 -41.70
CA LEU A 8 -8.73 -3.27 -40.49
C LEU A 8 -9.28 -4.22 -39.41
N VAL A 9 -9.86 -5.35 -39.81
CA VAL A 9 -10.36 -6.38 -38.86
C VAL A 9 -9.21 -7.18 -38.24
N ALA A 10 -8.11 -7.38 -38.98
CA ALA A 10 -6.93 -8.05 -38.46
C ALA A 10 -6.13 -7.18 -37.47
N LEU A 11 -6.11 -5.85 -37.65
CA LEU A 11 -5.45 -4.93 -36.69
C LEU A 11 -6.25 -4.75 -35.39
N LEU A 12 -7.58 -4.86 -35.43
CA LEU A 12 -8.44 -4.72 -34.23
C LEU A 12 -8.45 -5.97 -33.34
N LEU A 13 -7.99 -7.12 -33.84
CA LEU A 13 -7.85 -8.35 -33.05
C LEU A 13 -6.44 -8.50 -32.43
N ALA A 14 -5.51 -7.60 -32.76
CA ALA A 14 -4.13 -7.64 -32.25
C ALA A 14 -3.88 -6.70 -31.05
N SER A 15 -4.86 -5.88 -30.64
CA SER A 15 -4.73 -4.95 -29.51
C SER A 15 -5.44 -5.39 -28.23
N SER A 16 -5.85 -6.65 -28.14
CA SER A 16 -6.36 -7.24 -26.90
C SER A 16 -5.41 -8.32 -26.40
N THR A 17 -4.16 -7.96 -26.13
CA THR A 17 -3.40 -8.64 -25.07
C THR A 17 -4.00 -8.18 -23.76
N GLN A 18 -5.16 -8.75 -23.40
CA GLN A 18 -5.47 -8.88 -21.99
C GLN A 18 -4.35 -9.78 -21.46
N THR A 19 -3.45 -9.20 -20.68
CA THR A 19 -2.60 -9.94 -19.77
C THR A 19 -3.56 -10.68 -18.85
N LEU A 20 -3.93 -11.90 -19.23
CA LEU A 20 -4.37 -12.90 -18.28
C LEU A 20 -3.19 -13.10 -17.35
N ALA A 21 -3.25 -12.46 -16.18
CA ALA A 21 -2.39 -12.80 -15.07
C ALA A 21 -2.51 -14.32 -14.88
N ASN A 22 -1.38 -15.03 -14.97
CA ASN A 22 -1.35 -16.46 -14.73
C ASN A 22 -1.97 -16.74 -13.35
N SER A 23 -2.94 -17.66 -13.30
CA SER A 23 -3.60 -18.13 -12.08
C SER A 23 -2.67 -18.90 -11.12
N GLU A 24 -1.37 -18.94 -11.37
CA GLU A 24 -0.37 -19.58 -10.50
C GLU A 24 0.17 -18.61 -9.42
N GLY A 25 0.06 -17.29 -9.60
CA GLY A 25 0.46 -16.31 -8.58
C GLY A 25 -0.58 -16.13 -7.45
N SER A 26 -1.88 -16.26 -7.77
CA SER A 26 -2.94 -16.00 -6.79
C SER A 26 -3.13 -17.09 -5.73
N SER A 27 -2.35 -18.18 -5.78
CA SER A 27 -2.38 -19.23 -4.76
C SER A 27 -1.33 -19.06 -3.68
N MET A 28 -0.39 -18.11 -3.80
CA MET A 28 0.75 -18.03 -2.89
C MET A 28 0.58 -17.04 -1.74
N TRP A 29 -0.28 -16.04 -1.91
CA TRP A 29 -0.65 -15.08 -0.88
C TRP A 29 -2.17 -14.96 -0.80
N GLN A 30 -2.64 -14.35 0.27
CA GLN A 30 -4.02 -13.91 0.41
C GLN A 30 -4.13 -12.40 0.11
N ASP A 31 -5.32 -11.95 -0.26
CA ASP A 31 -5.59 -10.51 -0.42
C ASP A 31 -5.51 -9.82 0.95
N ALA A 32 -4.70 -8.76 1.05
CA ALA A 32 -4.52 -8.03 2.29
C ALA A 32 -5.69 -7.11 2.62
N ARG A 33 -6.55 -6.75 1.65
CA ARG A 33 -7.65 -5.79 1.85
C ARG A 33 -8.98 -6.37 1.34
N ILE A 34 -9.93 -6.58 2.24
CA ILE A 34 -11.24 -7.13 1.88
C ILE A 34 -12.16 -6.02 1.35
N GLY A 35 -12.90 -6.32 0.27
CA GLY A 35 -13.97 -5.46 -0.25
C GLY A 35 -13.52 -4.28 -1.11
N VAL A 36 -12.21 -4.05 -1.24
CA VAL A 36 -11.61 -3.00 -2.08
C VAL A 36 -10.48 -3.58 -2.93
N ASN A 37 -10.09 -2.90 -3.99
CA ASN A 37 -8.79 -3.12 -4.62
C ASN A 37 -7.87 -2.00 -4.16
N GLY A 38 -6.79 -2.31 -3.46
CA GLY A 38 -5.94 -1.31 -2.86
C GLY A 38 -4.67 -1.90 -2.28
N GLY A 39 -3.75 -1.00 -1.94
CA GLY A 39 -2.41 -1.33 -1.48
C GLY A 39 -1.71 -0.10 -0.91
N THR A 40 -0.40 -0.18 -0.81
CA THR A 40 0.50 0.90 -0.40
C THR A 40 1.44 1.19 -1.56
N LEU A 41 1.52 2.46 -1.97
CA LEU A 41 2.29 2.85 -3.15
C LEU A 41 3.80 2.70 -2.96
N GLY A 42 4.27 2.98 -1.77
CA GLY A 42 5.67 2.99 -1.40
C GLY A 42 5.94 3.90 -0.20
N ALA A 43 7.21 4.05 0.15
CA ALA A 43 7.66 4.87 1.27
C ALA A 43 8.65 5.97 0.85
N LEU A 44 8.57 7.12 1.51
CA LEU A 44 9.64 8.12 1.61
C LEU A 44 10.17 8.11 3.04
N VAL A 45 11.50 8.14 3.20
CA VAL A 45 12.16 8.00 4.51
C VAL A 45 13.05 9.20 4.79
N ILE A 46 12.92 9.78 5.97
CA ILE A 46 13.84 10.78 6.53
C ILE A 46 14.34 10.26 7.88
N PRO A 47 15.63 9.93 8.01
CA PRO A 47 16.25 9.69 9.31
C PRO A 47 16.13 10.92 10.20
N LEU A 48 15.70 10.72 11.44
CA LEU A 48 15.60 11.75 12.45
C LEU A 48 16.79 11.62 13.40
N SER A 49 17.34 12.75 13.82
CA SER A 49 18.31 12.81 14.89
C SER A 49 18.07 14.07 15.72
N ASN A 50 18.73 14.14 16.87
CA ASN A 50 18.73 15.35 17.70
C ASN A 50 19.29 16.60 16.97
N GLU A 51 20.00 16.42 15.86
CA GLU A 51 20.56 17.50 15.04
C GLU A 51 19.70 17.86 13.82
N THR A 52 18.56 17.18 13.60
CA THR A 52 17.67 17.47 12.46
C THR A 52 17.11 18.88 12.56
N THR A 53 17.63 19.79 11.75
CA THR A 53 17.18 21.19 11.67
C THR A 53 16.20 21.41 10.53
N TYR A 54 16.54 20.91 9.34
CA TYR A 54 15.72 20.88 8.14
C TYR A 54 16.17 19.73 7.25
N THR A 55 15.26 18.89 6.79
CA THR A 55 15.54 17.84 5.81
C THR A 55 14.34 17.68 4.89
N GLU A 56 14.60 17.46 3.61
CA GLU A 56 13.57 17.20 2.60
C GLU A 56 13.93 15.98 1.77
N VAL A 57 12.91 15.24 1.37
CA VAL A 57 13.01 14.15 0.41
C VAL A 57 11.87 14.29 -0.60
N SER A 58 12.16 13.94 -1.85
CA SER A 58 11.17 13.91 -2.91
C SER A 58 11.41 12.73 -3.82
N MET A 59 10.34 11.98 -4.13
CA MET A 59 10.41 10.78 -4.95
C MET A 59 9.20 10.70 -5.88
N ASN A 60 9.41 10.20 -7.10
CA ASN A 60 8.29 9.77 -7.92
C ASN A 60 7.70 8.47 -7.36
N ALA A 61 6.43 8.20 -7.67
CA ALA A 61 5.76 6.95 -7.31
C ALA A 61 6.54 5.68 -7.69
N SER A 62 7.25 5.71 -8.83
CA SER A 62 8.06 4.57 -9.32
C SER A 62 9.35 4.33 -8.54
N ASP A 63 9.82 5.37 -7.83
CA ASP A 63 11.13 5.37 -7.18
C ASP A 63 11.00 5.14 -5.67
N MET A 64 9.78 5.25 -5.12
CA MET A 64 9.49 4.99 -3.71
C MET A 64 9.87 3.55 -3.33
N TYR A 65 10.35 3.37 -2.09
CA TYR A 65 10.68 2.04 -1.59
C TYR A 65 9.43 1.16 -1.50
N SER A 66 9.55 -0.10 -1.90
CA SER A 66 8.53 -1.12 -1.60
C SER A 66 8.35 -1.21 -0.10
N VAL A 67 7.12 -1.46 0.35
CA VAL A 67 6.79 -1.51 1.79
C VAL A 67 6.46 -2.93 2.19
N VAL A 68 7.11 -3.42 3.25
CA VAL A 68 6.78 -4.69 3.90
C VAL A 68 6.41 -4.44 5.34
N GLU A 69 5.15 -4.71 5.66
CA GLU A 69 4.59 -4.52 7.00
C GLU A 69 4.46 -5.88 7.69
N VAL A 70 5.08 -6.02 8.87
CA VAL A 70 5.14 -7.27 9.63
C VAL A 70 4.44 -7.09 10.96
N TYR A 71 3.41 -7.88 11.24
CA TYR A 71 2.80 -7.98 12.57
C TYR A 71 3.50 -9.07 13.37
N THR A 72 4.17 -8.67 14.44
CA THR A 72 5.10 -9.50 15.22
C THR A 72 4.85 -9.36 16.72
N ALA A 73 5.58 -10.14 17.51
CA ALA A 73 5.66 -9.93 18.95
C ALA A 73 6.97 -10.45 19.55
N THR A 74 7.43 -9.85 20.66
CA THR A 74 8.64 -10.25 21.40
C THR A 74 8.59 -11.68 21.97
N TRP A 75 7.38 -12.24 22.11
CA TRP A 75 7.17 -13.61 22.59
C TRP A 75 6.95 -14.62 21.46
N CYS A 76 6.86 -14.16 20.22
CA CYS A 76 6.50 -14.98 19.07
C CYS A 76 7.73 -15.68 18.45
N GLU A 77 8.00 -16.91 18.85
CA GLU A 77 9.09 -17.72 18.26
C GLU A 77 8.91 -17.96 16.75
N ASN A 78 7.66 -18.09 16.28
CA ASN A 78 7.41 -18.26 14.85
C ASN A 78 7.70 -16.99 14.05
N CYS A 79 7.67 -15.81 14.68
CA CYS A 79 7.97 -14.54 14.03
C CYS A 79 9.46 -14.46 13.66
N VAL A 80 10.33 -15.03 14.49
CA VAL A 80 11.77 -15.19 14.17
C VAL A 80 11.95 -15.99 12.88
N ILE A 81 11.16 -17.05 12.68
CA ILE A 81 11.25 -17.88 11.46
C ILE A 81 10.81 -17.09 10.23
N THR A 82 9.70 -16.34 10.34
CA THR A 82 9.19 -15.55 9.23
C THR A 82 10.10 -14.37 8.90
N GLU A 83 10.66 -13.70 9.90
CA GLU A 83 11.60 -12.58 9.70
C GLU A 83 12.90 -13.05 9.04
N ASN A 84 13.49 -14.18 9.45
CA ASN A 84 14.66 -14.73 8.75
C ASN A 84 14.36 -15.11 7.29
N ALA A 85 13.18 -15.65 7.01
CA ALA A 85 12.76 -15.96 5.64
C ALA A 85 12.54 -14.69 4.81
N LEU A 86 12.08 -13.60 5.45
CA LEU A 86 11.95 -12.28 4.82
C LEU A 86 13.33 -11.69 4.51
N ASP A 87 14.29 -11.78 5.43
CA ASP A 87 15.67 -11.33 5.22
C ASP A 87 16.31 -12.04 4.02
N GLU A 88 16.13 -13.37 3.92
CA GLU A 88 16.59 -14.18 2.79
C GLU A 88 15.94 -13.73 1.46
N ALA A 89 14.65 -13.39 1.49
CA ALA A 89 13.90 -12.98 0.30
C ALA A 89 14.27 -11.57 -0.18
N ILE A 90 14.52 -10.64 0.74
CA ILE A 90 14.93 -9.27 0.43
C ILE A 90 16.35 -9.25 -0.14
N GLY A 91 17.28 -9.99 0.49
CA GLY A 91 18.69 -10.00 0.11
C GLY A 91 19.29 -8.59 0.15
N ASP A 92 19.82 -8.13 -0.99
CA ASP A 92 20.42 -6.79 -1.13
C ASP A 92 19.42 -5.73 -1.66
N SER A 93 18.12 -6.03 -1.69
CA SER A 93 17.10 -5.11 -2.21
C SER A 93 16.74 -4.04 -1.18
N ASP A 94 16.60 -2.79 -1.62
CA ASP A 94 16.14 -1.71 -0.75
C ASP A 94 14.62 -1.77 -0.57
N VAL A 95 14.18 -2.13 0.64
CA VAL A 95 12.78 -2.27 1.02
C VAL A 95 12.56 -1.57 2.36
N MET A 96 11.48 -0.79 2.47
CA MET A 96 11.05 -0.23 3.75
C MET A 96 10.32 -1.32 4.54
N ARG A 97 10.91 -1.76 5.65
CA ARG A 97 10.30 -2.71 6.58
C ARG A 97 9.68 -1.97 7.75
N ILE A 98 8.49 -2.39 8.18
CA ILE A 98 7.79 -1.78 9.31
C ILE A 98 7.24 -2.90 10.18
N HIS A 99 7.74 -3.01 11.41
CA HIS A 99 7.33 -4.04 12.35
C HIS A 99 6.30 -3.49 13.33
N TYR A 100 5.06 -3.96 13.18
CA TYR A 100 3.95 -3.72 14.08
C TYR A 100 4.04 -4.71 15.23
N HIS A 101 4.42 -4.21 16.39
CA HIS A 101 4.39 -4.98 17.61
C HIS A 101 2.99 -4.98 18.22
N ARG A 102 2.55 -6.15 18.67
CA ARG A 102 1.25 -6.32 19.31
C ARG A 102 1.14 -5.43 20.56
N HIS A 103 0.01 -4.76 20.74
CA HIS A 103 -0.22 -3.83 21.86
C HIS A 103 -1.53 -4.09 22.60
N TRP A 104 -2.66 -4.25 21.90
CA TRP A 104 -3.95 -4.36 22.59
C TRP A 104 -4.10 -5.67 23.34
N LEU A 105 -4.45 -5.58 24.62
CA LEU A 105 -4.57 -6.72 25.53
C LEU A 105 -3.26 -7.54 25.57
N GLU A 106 -2.13 -6.85 25.47
CA GLU A 106 -0.78 -7.40 25.52
C GLU A 106 -0.05 -6.88 26.78
N SER A 107 0.82 -7.71 27.35
CA SER A 107 1.59 -7.37 28.55
C SER A 107 3.06 -7.78 28.48
N MET A 108 3.45 -8.56 27.47
CA MET A 108 4.81 -9.09 27.28
C MET A 108 5.57 -8.36 26.17
N ASP A 109 4.87 -7.68 25.26
CA ASP A 109 5.47 -6.88 24.20
C ASP A 109 5.41 -5.39 24.56
N PRO A 110 6.56 -4.70 24.69
CA PRO A 110 6.61 -3.30 25.09
C PRO A 110 6.54 -2.30 23.93
N PHE A 111 6.65 -2.76 22.68
CA PHE A 111 7.01 -1.88 21.56
C PHE A 111 5.82 -1.29 20.82
N GLY A 112 4.67 -1.96 20.83
CA GLY A 112 3.48 -1.46 20.15
C GLY A 112 2.82 -0.28 20.87
N SER A 113 1.93 0.43 20.17
CA SER A 113 1.10 1.51 20.74
C SER A 113 -0.35 1.39 20.24
N ASN A 114 -1.26 2.19 20.79
CA ASN A 114 -2.65 2.20 20.32
C ASN A 114 -2.73 2.62 18.86
N ALA A 115 -1.96 3.62 18.44
CA ALA A 115 -2.00 4.14 17.08
C ALA A 115 -1.50 3.10 16.05
N THR A 116 -0.43 2.37 16.38
CA THR A 116 0.11 1.33 15.48
C THR A 116 -0.85 0.15 15.34
N GLU A 117 -1.48 -0.24 16.45
CA GLU A 117 -2.51 -1.28 16.46
C GLU A 117 -3.80 -0.84 15.72
N GLU A 118 -4.23 0.41 15.89
CA GLU A 118 -5.37 1.00 15.18
C GLU A 118 -5.15 0.99 13.67
N ARG A 119 -3.97 1.42 13.20
CA ARG A 119 -3.63 1.36 11.78
C ARG A 119 -3.64 -0.09 11.27
N TRP A 120 -2.98 -1.02 11.96
CA TRP A 120 -2.95 -2.42 11.52
C TRP A 120 -4.37 -2.99 11.38
N VAL A 121 -5.21 -2.78 12.40
CA VAL A 121 -6.58 -3.30 12.41
C VAL A 121 -7.46 -2.61 11.38
N SER A 122 -7.32 -1.29 11.18
CA SER A 122 -8.13 -0.56 10.20
C SER A 122 -7.82 -0.97 8.76
N VAL A 123 -6.57 -1.30 8.48
CA VAL A 123 -6.12 -1.65 7.13
C VAL A 123 -6.22 -3.16 6.85
N TYR A 124 -5.74 -4.00 7.77
CA TYR A 124 -5.55 -5.44 7.55
C TYR A 124 -6.41 -6.34 8.45
N GLY A 125 -7.08 -5.77 9.45
CA GLY A 125 -7.79 -6.54 10.48
C GLY A 125 -8.93 -7.40 9.93
N GLU A 126 -9.67 -6.92 8.92
CA GLU A 126 -10.75 -7.70 8.30
C GLU A 126 -10.18 -8.90 7.52
N ALA A 127 -9.15 -8.69 6.70
CA ALA A 127 -8.48 -9.76 5.96
C ALA A 127 -7.89 -10.80 6.91
N SER A 128 -7.12 -10.35 7.91
CA SER A 128 -6.51 -11.22 8.92
C SER A 128 -7.57 -12.04 9.66
N THR A 129 -8.72 -11.45 10.00
CA THR A 129 -9.85 -12.16 10.62
C THR A 129 -10.47 -13.19 9.68
N SER A 130 -10.69 -12.83 8.41
CA SER A 130 -11.28 -13.74 7.42
C SER A 130 -10.39 -14.94 7.13
N ILE A 131 -9.07 -14.75 7.12
CA ILE A 131 -8.09 -15.78 6.76
C ILE A 131 -7.72 -16.64 7.98
N GLY A 132 -7.34 -15.99 9.08
CA GLY A 132 -6.73 -16.64 10.25
C GLY A 132 -7.62 -16.66 11.50
N GLY A 133 -8.79 -16.01 11.48
CA GLY A 133 -9.78 -16.05 12.55
C GLY A 133 -9.67 -14.96 13.62
N ALA A 134 -8.70 -14.05 13.53
CA ALA A 134 -8.58 -12.87 14.39
C ALA A 134 -7.89 -11.71 13.65
N PRO A 135 -8.11 -10.44 14.03
CA PRO A 135 -7.58 -9.28 13.29
C PRO A 135 -6.08 -9.03 13.51
N ARG A 136 -5.48 -9.72 14.47
CA ARG A 136 -4.17 -9.41 15.07
C ARG A 136 -3.38 -10.70 15.31
N LEU A 137 -2.95 -11.32 14.23
CA LEU A 137 -2.28 -12.61 14.25
C LEU A 137 -0.80 -12.45 13.97
N ALA A 138 0.05 -12.74 14.96
CA ALA A 138 1.48 -12.81 14.78
C ALA A 138 1.92 -14.26 14.48
N PRO A 139 2.79 -14.53 13.49
CA PRO A 139 3.28 -13.58 12.49
C PRO A 139 2.28 -13.35 11.35
N THR A 140 2.21 -12.12 10.84
CA THR A 140 1.59 -11.80 9.55
C THR A 140 2.50 -10.84 8.79
N THR A 141 2.76 -11.11 7.52
CA THR A 141 3.59 -10.25 6.64
C THR A 141 2.75 -9.77 5.46
N VAL A 142 2.77 -8.48 5.19
CA VAL A 142 2.05 -7.86 4.07
C VAL A 142 3.02 -7.11 3.16
N PHE A 143 2.99 -7.44 1.87
CA PHE A 143 3.83 -6.79 0.84
C PHE A 143 3.01 -5.76 0.07
N ASP A 144 3.54 -4.54 -0.03
CA ASP A 144 2.95 -3.36 -0.68
C ASP A 144 1.47 -3.14 -0.32
N GLY A 145 1.06 -3.52 0.89
CA GLY A 145 -0.32 -3.45 1.36
C GLY A 145 -1.34 -4.29 0.59
N GLU A 146 -0.90 -5.21 -0.28
CA GLU A 146 -1.74 -5.98 -1.20
C GLU A 146 -1.70 -7.49 -0.92
N ARG A 147 -0.55 -8.01 -0.48
CA ARG A 147 -0.30 -9.47 -0.46
C ARG A 147 0.04 -9.92 0.94
N MET A 148 -0.91 -10.62 1.58
CA MET A 148 -0.82 -11.07 2.96
C MET A 148 -0.39 -12.53 3.07
N HIS A 149 0.55 -12.79 3.98
CA HIS A 149 1.01 -14.11 4.39
C HIS A 149 0.83 -14.26 5.90
N ILE A 150 0.09 -15.28 6.35
CA ILE A 150 -0.15 -15.52 7.78
C ILE A 150 0.56 -16.80 8.22
N GLY A 151 1.29 -16.69 9.33
CA GLY A 151 2.01 -17.82 9.90
C GLY A 151 3.32 -18.11 9.16
N LYS A 152 3.85 -19.31 9.40
CA LYS A 152 5.18 -19.75 8.92
C LYS A 152 5.16 -20.87 7.89
N ILE A 153 3.97 -21.30 7.48
CA ILE A 153 3.82 -22.44 6.58
C ILE A 153 3.86 -21.90 5.16
N PRO A 154 4.82 -22.31 4.32
CA PRO A 154 4.90 -21.81 2.96
C PRO A 154 3.76 -22.34 2.10
N SER A 155 3.34 -21.51 1.15
CA SER A 155 2.42 -21.85 0.07
C SER A 155 3.15 -22.49 -1.13
N SER A 156 4.48 -22.30 -1.23
CA SER A 156 5.34 -22.90 -2.26
C SER A 156 6.45 -23.78 -1.66
N SER A 157 7.63 -23.83 -2.32
CA SER A 157 8.78 -24.63 -1.88
C SER A 157 9.43 -24.13 -0.59
N SER A 158 9.38 -22.82 -0.32
CA SER A 158 9.89 -22.21 0.91
C SER A 158 9.19 -20.88 1.17
N LEU A 159 9.23 -20.43 2.42
CA LEU A 159 8.62 -19.15 2.80
C LEU A 159 9.39 -17.98 2.17
N SER A 160 10.72 -18.10 2.07
CA SER A 160 11.56 -17.13 1.34
C SER A 160 11.16 -17.02 -0.13
N ASN A 161 10.77 -18.11 -0.79
CA ASN A 161 10.28 -18.07 -2.17
C ASN A 161 8.91 -17.38 -2.29
N ASP A 162 8.01 -17.60 -1.32
CA ASP A 162 6.71 -16.92 -1.27
C ASP A 162 6.89 -15.40 -1.12
N TYR A 163 7.79 -14.98 -0.24
CA TYR A 163 8.13 -13.58 -0.01
C TYR A 163 8.86 -12.96 -1.20
N ALA A 164 9.84 -13.64 -1.78
CA ALA A 164 10.56 -13.15 -2.97
C ALA A 164 9.61 -12.96 -4.15
N THR A 165 8.62 -13.85 -4.32
CA THR A 165 7.61 -13.70 -5.36
C THR A 165 6.67 -12.54 -5.07
N SER A 166 6.35 -12.30 -3.80
CA SER A 166 5.52 -11.16 -3.38
C SER A 166 6.24 -9.83 -3.56
N LEU A 167 7.55 -9.76 -3.33
CA LEU A 167 8.39 -8.59 -3.62
C LEU A 167 8.48 -8.34 -5.13
N ALA A 168 8.74 -9.40 -5.92
CA ALA A 168 8.87 -9.29 -7.37
C ALA A 168 7.57 -8.85 -8.07
N ALA A 169 6.41 -9.09 -7.46
CA ALA A 169 5.12 -8.61 -7.98
C ALA A 169 5.00 -7.08 -7.95
N GLY A 170 5.57 -6.43 -6.93
CA GLY A 170 5.47 -4.99 -6.70
C GLY A 170 4.05 -4.48 -6.46
N GLN A 171 3.92 -3.17 -6.25
CA GLN A 171 2.63 -2.50 -6.15
C GLN A 171 1.87 -2.50 -7.49
N SER A 172 0.54 -2.55 -7.44
CA SER A 172 -0.33 -2.68 -8.61
C SER A 172 -1.19 -1.44 -8.90
N SER A 173 -0.92 -0.32 -8.23
CA SER A 173 -1.72 0.91 -8.27
C SER A 173 -1.83 1.55 -9.67
N GLY A 174 -0.78 1.41 -10.49
CA GLY A 174 -0.68 2.08 -11.80
C GLY A 174 -0.79 3.61 -11.72
N LEU A 175 -0.56 4.20 -10.55
CA LEU A 175 -0.69 5.64 -10.31
C LEU A 175 0.47 6.41 -10.96
N GLY A 176 0.14 7.58 -11.52
CA GLY A 176 1.09 8.57 -12.01
C GLY A 176 1.07 9.80 -11.12
N GLY A 177 1.96 10.76 -11.37
CA GLY A 177 2.07 11.91 -10.49
C GLY A 177 3.17 12.88 -10.85
N SER A 178 3.11 14.06 -10.24
CA SER A 178 4.33 14.76 -9.84
C SER A 178 4.95 14.05 -8.62
N PRO A 179 6.24 14.29 -8.34
CA PRO A 179 6.88 13.75 -7.16
C PRO A 179 6.09 14.04 -5.87
N THR A 180 6.13 13.10 -4.94
CA THR A 180 5.71 13.36 -3.55
C THR A 180 6.85 14.03 -2.82
N HIS A 181 6.54 14.99 -1.96
CA HIS A 181 7.49 15.71 -1.12
C HIS A 181 7.19 15.46 0.35
N LEU A 182 8.24 15.24 1.14
CA LEU A 182 8.19 15.22 2.59
C LEU A 182 9.32 16.10 3.13
N THR A 183 8.98 16.99 4.05
CA THR A 183 9.93 17.87 4.73
C THR A 183 9.74 17.75 6.24
N VAL A 184 10.86 17.76 6.97
CA VAL A 184 10.89 17.78 8.43
C VAL A 184 11.78 18.93 8.89
N MET A 185 11.34 19.67 9.90
CA MET A 185 12.16 20.66 10.57
C MET A 185 11.95 20.64 12.08
N ALA A 186 13.01 20.99 12.82
CA ALA A 186 12.91 21.19 14.27
C ALA A 186 11.88 22.29 14.58
N TYR A 187 11.00 22.03 15.54
CA TYR A 187 9.99 23.00 15.97
C TYR A 187 10.15 23.34 17.46
N ASP A 188 9.98 22.36 18.34
CA ASP A 188 10.26 22.47 19.77
C ASP A 188 11.10 21.28 20.21
N SER A 189 12.42 21.44 20.10
CA SER A 189 13.37 20.37 20.45
C SER A 189 13.40 20.04 21.94
N ALA A 190 12.91 20.92 22.82
CA ALA A 190 12.84 20.65 24.25
C ALA A 190 11.73 19.65 24.59
N GLU A 191 10.64 19.67 23.81
CA GLU A 191 9.47 18.79 23.94
C GLU A 191 9.47 17.66 22.90
N GLY A 192 10.53 17.48 22.12
CA GLY A 192 10.61 16.44 21.08
C GLY A 192 9.64 16.63 19.91
N VAL A 193 9.20 17.87 19.65
CA VAL A 193 8.23 18.18 18.59
C VAL A 193 8.92 18.63 17.32
N MET A 194 8.57 17.98 16.20
CA MET A 194 9.01 18.36 14.85
C MET A 194 7.83 18.84 14.01
N LEU A 195 8.10 19.73 13.05
CA LEU A 195 7.12 20.19 12.07
C LEU A 195 7.33 19.44 10.76
N PHE A 196 6.31 18.71 10.35
CA PHE A 196 6.24 17.98 9.09
C PHE A 196 5.48 18.79 8.06
N SER A 197 5.91 18.71 6.81
CA SER A 197 5.19 19.21 5.63
C SER A 197 5.19 18.15 4.56
N TRP A 198 4.06 17.94 3.90
CA TRP A 198 3.95 17.00 2.78
C TRP A 198 3.16 17.61 1.64
N ASP A 199 3.48 17.17 0.42
CA ASP A 199 2.74 17.46 -0.81
C ASP A 199 2.76 16.21 -1.69
N ILE A 200 1.59 15.60 -1.86
CA ILE A 200 1.40 14.35 -2.58
C ILE A 200 0.83 14.65 -3.95
N GLY A 201 1.73 14.79 -4.92
CA GLY A 201 1.45 15.09 -6.32
C GLY A 201 0.81 13.97 -7.15
N LEU A 202 0.21 12.97 -6.51
CA LEU A 202 -0.27 11.76 -7.17
C LEU A 202 -1.68 11.95 -7.74
N HIS A 203 -1.91 11.35 -8.90
CA HIS A 203 -3.22 11.33 -9.52
C HIS A 203 -3.50 9.98 -10.16
N GLY A 204 -4.76 9.55 -10.05
CA GLY A 204 -5.25 8.35 -10.71
C GLY A 204 -5.11 8.44 -12.24
N PRO A 205 -5.11 7.29 -12.93
CA PRO A 205 -5.25 7.28 -14.38
C PRO A 205 -6.49 8.08 -14.80
N ILE A 206 -6.40 8.81 -15.92
CA ILE A 206 -7.50 9.65 -16.44
C ILE A 206 -8.76 8.77 -16.57
N GLY A 207 -9.79 9.07 -15.78
CA GLY A 207 -11.05 8.30 -15.73
C GLY A 207 -11.16 7.28 -14.60
N GLY A 208 -10.18 7.19 -13.69
CA GLY A 208 -10.26 6.43 -12.45
C GLY A 208 -11.15 7.11 -11.42
N CYS A 209 -12.46 6.91 -11.52
CA CYS A 209 -13.40 7.33 -10.49
C CYS A 209 -13.24 6.40 -9.29
N CYS A 210 -13.37 6.93 -8.06
CA CYS A 210 -13.27 6.20 -6.79
C CYS A 210 -11.86 5.87 -6.27
N LEU A 211 -10.81 6.55 -6.74
CA LEU A 211 -9.49 6.47 -6.08
C LEU A 211 -9.55 7.22 -4.74
N THR A 212 -9.20 6.54 -3.67
CA THR A 212 -8.92 7.13 -2.36
C THR A 212 -7.44 6.98 -2.07
N LEU A 213 -6.80 8.07 -1.66
CA LEU A 213 -5.43 8.09 -1.18
C LEU A 213 -5.45 8.46 0.30
N THR A 214 -4.77 7.66 1.12
CA THR A 214 -4.70 7.85 2.57
C THR A 214 -3.22 7.87 2.98
N PRO A 215 -2.64 9.06 3.18
CA PRO A 215 -1.27 9.19 3.63
C PRO A 215 -1.13 8.92 5.13
N TRP A 216 -0.03 8.27 5.50
CA TRP A 216 0.34 8.01 6.89
C TRP A 216 1.77 8.44 7.15
N LEU A 217 1.97 9.18 8.22
CA LEU A 217 3.29 9.43 8.80
C LEU A 217 3.56 8.40 9.89
N LEU A 218 4.63 7.63 9.71
CA LEU A 218 5.03 6.56 10.61
C LEU A 218 6.38 6.91 11.24
N LEU A 219 6.56 6.56 12.52
CA LEU A 219 7.80 6.76 13.26
C LEU A 219 8.41 5.40 13.59
N VAL A 220 9.48 5.06 12.88
CA VAL A 220 10.11 3.74 12.88
C VAL A 220 11.52 3.85 13.45
N GLU A 221 11.79 3.13 14.53
CA GLU A 221 13.15 2.95 15.08
C GLU A 221 13.86 1.82 14.33
N ASP A 222 15.13 2.02 13.98
CA ASP A 222 15.89 1.01 13.23
C ASP A 222 16.14 -0.24 14.07
N SER A 223 16.60 -0.09 15.32
CA SER A 223 16.91 -1.21 16.22
C SER A 223 16.54 -0.91 17.67
N ALA A 224 15.91 -1.88 18.35
CA ALA A 224 15.60 -1.80 19.78
C ALA A 224 16.06 -3.06 20.53
N SER A 225 16.94 -2.89 21.53
CA SER A 225 17.48 -3.98 22.35
C SER A 225 16.55 -4.31 23.51
N PHE A 226 15.96 -5.50 23.45
CA PHE A 226 15.11 -6.08 24.49
C PHE A 226 15.44 -7.57 24.74
N PRO A 227 16.55 -7.85 25.46
CA PRO A 227 16.98 -9.21 25.81
C PRO A 227 15.95 -10.04 26.59
N GLU A 228 14.97 -9.39 27.23
CA GLU A 228 13.91 -10.03 28.00
C GLU A 228 12.82 -10.68 27.13
N GLY A 229 12.81 -10.42 25.81
CA GLY A 229 11.89 -11.05 24.88
C GLY A 229 12.04 -12.58 24.83
N THR A 230 10.92 -13.30 24.94
CA THR A 230 10.96 -14.77 25.10
C THR A 230 11.21 -15.52 23.79
N ASN A 231 11.22 -14.84 22.64
CA ASN A 231 11.56 -15.44 21.35
C ASN A 231 13.08 -15.56 21.10
N GLY A 232 13.92 -14.93 21.94
CA GLY A 232 15.38 -15.05 21.90
C GLY A 232 16.10 -14.17 20.87
N LEU A 233 15.46 -13.20 20.23
CA LEU A 233 16.12 -12.27 19.28
C LEU A 233 17.11 -11.33 19.97
N GLY A 234 16.75 -10.81 21.13
CA GLY A 234 17.53 -9.77 21.82
C GLY A 234 17.32 -8.40 21.19
N ASP A 235 17.69 -8.22 19.93
CA ASP A 235 17.52 -6.95 19.21
C ASP A 235 16.41 -7.07 18.16
N TYR A 236 15.48 -6.10 18.16
CA TYR A 236 14.30 -6.05 17.31
C TYR A 236 14.45 -4.90 16.32
N GLN A 237 14.37 -5.23 15.03
CA GLN A 237 14.58 -4.23 13.97
C GLN A 237 13.26 -3.60 13.52
N HIS A 238 13.34 -2.39 12.97
CA HIS A 238 12.28 -1.68 12.27
C HIS A 238 11.01 -1.49 13.11
N VAL A 239 11.18 -1.20 14.39
CA VAL A 239 10.09 -1.10 15.38
C VAL A 239 9.25 0.15 15.13
N LEU A 240 7.96 -0.03 14.86
CA LEU A 240 7.04 1.09 14.69
C LEU A 240 6.53 1.59 16.05
N HIS A 241 6.80 2.85 16.37
CA HIS A 241 6.36 3.51 17.61
C HIS A 241 5.01 4.19 17.49
N ASP A 242 4.78 4.88 16.37
CA ASP A 242 3.58 5.68 16.16
C ASP A 242 3.15 5.71 14.69
N ALA A 243 1.85 5.89 14.48
CA ALA A 243 1.22 5.92 13.17
C ALA A 243 0.15 7.00 13.11
N ILE A 244 0.36 8.01 12.27
CA ILE A 244 -0.46 9.22 12.20
C ILE A 244 -1.09 9.31 10.81
N GLU A 245 -2.41 9.21 10.75
CA GLU A 245 -3.16 9.45 9.52
C GLU A 245 -3.12 10.94 9.16
N LEU A 246 -2.83 11.25 7.90
CA LEU A 246 -2.80 12.61 7.39
C LEU A 246 -4.08 12.85 6.60
N GLU A 247 -4.91 13.79 7.07
CA GLU A 247 -6.26 14.01 6.52
C GLU A 247 -6.27 14.56 5.08
N GLU A 248 -5.20 15.27 4.69
CA GLU A 248 -5.09 15.95 3.40
C GLU A 248 -3.86 15.45 2.62
N LEU A 249 -3.88 15.60 1.29
CA LEU A 249 -2.77 15.23 0.41
C LEU A 249 -1.63 16.26 0.39
N GLU A 250 -1.89 17.46 0.87
CA GLU A 250 -0.90 18.52 1.07
C GLU A 250 -1.16 19.13 2.43
N GLY A 251 -0.13 19.39 3.23
CA GLY A 251 -0.36 19.96 4.55
C GLY A 251 0.90 20.08 5.40
N THR A 252 0.67 20.54 6.63
CA THR A 252 1.69 20.61 7.68
C THR A 252 1.12 20.13 9.00
N ALA A 253 1.94 19.48 9.81
CA ALA A 253 1.55 19.03 11.15
C ALA A 253 2.74 19.10 12.12
N SER A 254 2.48 19.61 13.33
CA SER A 254 3.41 19.48 14.45
C SER A 254 3.19 18.14 15.13
N VAL A 255 4.22 17.31 15.17
CA VAL A 255 4.16 15.94 15.69
C VAL A 255 5.18 15.78 16.80
N HIS A 256 4.74 15.20 17.92
CA HIS A 256 5.64 14.78 19.00
C HIS A 256 6.27 13.45 18.60
N VAL A 257 7.58 13.44 18.39
CA VAL A 257 8.32 12.22 18.06
C VAL A 257 8.56 11.43 19.37
N PRO A 258 8.07 10.19 19.50
CA PRO A 258 8.36 9.37 20.67
C PRO A 258 9.86 9.16 20.85
N PRO A 259 10.34 9.02 22.09
CA PRO A 259 11.73 8.62 22.31
C PRO A 259 11.96 7.23 21.73
N THR A 260 13.15 7.02 21.17
CA THR A 260 13.61 5.68 20.79
C THR A 260 13.71 4.79 22.03
N TRP A 261 13.64 3.47 21.82
CA TRP A 261 13.86 2.50 22.88
C TRP A 261 15.31 2.55 23.36
N ASP A 262 16.24 2.59 22.42
CA ASP A 262 17.65 2.89 22.67
C ASP A 262 18.24 3.70 21.51
N GLY A 263 19.56 3.93 21.50
CA GLY A 263 20.19 4.63 20.38
C GLY A 263 19.68 6.05 20.06
N ASP A 264 19.95 6.48 18.83
CA ASP A 264 19.42 7.70 18.17
C ASP A 264 19.24 7.35 16.69
N ASP A 265 18.24 6.51 16.41
CA ASP A 265 18.02 5.80 15.15
C ASP A 265 16.54 5.78 14.73
N MET A 266 15.78 6.81 15.11
CA MET A 266 14.41 7.03 14.66
C MET A 266 14.37 7.51 13.20
N SER A 267 13.38 7.08 12.43
CA SER A 267 13.09 7.56 11.08
C SER A 267 11.62 7.94 10.93
N ALA A 268 11.38 9.04 10.24
CA ALA A 268 10.05 9.41 9.75
C ALA A 268 9.83 8.77 8.38
N VAL A 269 8.73 8.03 8.25
CA VAL A 269 8.36 7.31 7.04
C VAL A 269 6.98 7.77 6.59
N LEU A 270 6.90 8.39 5.41
CA LEU A 270 5.61 8.69 4.77
C LEU A 270 5.26 7.53 3.85
N ILE A 271 4.14 6.88 4.11
CA ILE A 271 3.54 5.90 3.21
C ILE A 271 2.20 6.41 2.69
N ILE A 272 1.79 5.93 1.51
CA ILE A 272 0.54 6.34 0.88
C ILE A 272 -0.24 5.09 0.52
N ASP A 273 -1.32 4.85 1.27
CA ASP A 273 -2.28 3.84 0.92
C ASP A 273 -3.18 4.32 -0.21
N TRP A 274 -3.52 3.42 -1.11
CA TRP A 274 -4.46 3.66 -2.19
C TRP A 274 -5.55 2.60 -2.15
N SER A 275 -6.77 2.98 -2.52
CA SER A 275 -7.85 2.03 -2.73
C SER A 275 -8.86 2.50 -3.76
N THR A 276 -9.55 1.54 -4.34
CA THR A 276 -10.67 1.71 -5.26
C THR A 276 -11.78 0.76 -4.85
N GLU A 277 -13.02 1.25 -4.79
CA GLU A 277 -14.17 0.39 -4.45
C GLU A 277 -14.35 -0.70 -5.52
N GLN A 278 -14.39 -1.98 -5.11
CA GLN A 278 -14.73 -3.06 -6.03
C GLN A 278 -16.20 -2.96 -6.45
N GLY A 279 -16.46 -2.93 -7.77
CA GLY A 279 -17.79 -3.20 -8.32
C GLY A 279 -18.77 -2.03 -8.43
N LYS A 280 -18.43 -0.79 -8.04
CA LYS A 280 -19.25 0.39 -8.38
C LYS A 280 -18.78 1.04 -9.69
N SER A 281 -19.16 0.44 -10.82
CA SER A 281 -19.05 1.09 -12.13
C SER A 281 -19.94 2.34 -12.27
N GLU A 282 -20.77 2.65 -11.26
CA GLU A 282 -21.73 3.76 -11.29
C GLU A 282 -21.10 5.14 -11.14
N CYS A 283 -19.88 5.24 -10.60
CA CYS A 283 -19.23 6.53 -10.40
C CYS A 283 -18.65 7.14 -11.69
N CYS A 284 -18.52 6.33 -12.76
CA CYS A 284 -17.88 6.75 -14.02
C CYS A 284 -18.83 7.10 -15.17
N PHE A 285 -20.15 7.06 -14.97
CA PHE A 285 -21.09 7.45 -16.01
C PHE A 285 -22.16 8.40 -15.47
N PRO A 286 -22.32 9.64 -16.00
CA PRO A 286 -23.64 10.25 -15.95
C PRO A 286 -24.58 9.28 -16.69
N ARG A 287 -25.68 8.87 -16.05
CA ARG A 287 -26.68 7.94 -16.61
C ARG A 287 -26.96 8.28 -18.08
N LEU A 288 -26.31 7.58 -19.00
CA LEU A 288 -26.65 7.65 -20.42
C LEU A 288 -28.08 7.11 -20.51
N PRO A 289 -29.01 7.83 -21.16
CA PRO A 289 -30.37 7.36 -21.28
C PRO A 289 -30.33 6.01 -21.99
N GLY A 290 -31.00 5.01 -21.42
CA GLY A 290 -30.88 3.62 -21.84
C GLY A 290 -31.08 3.43 -23.36
N PRO A 291 -30.61 2.33 -23.95
CA PRO A 291 -30.53 2.13 -25.40
C PRO A 291 -31.84 2.40 -26.17
N GLY A 292 -33.00 2.33 -25.50
CA GLY A 292 -34.29 2.73 -26.08
C GLY A 292 -34.42 4.21 -26.44
N VAL A 293 -33.74 5.11 -25.72
CA VAL A 293 -33.85 6.57 -25.95
C VAL A 293 -32.92 7.02 -27.09
N ALA A 294 -31.76 6.38 -27.24
CA ALA A 294 -30.86 6.58 -28.38
C ALA A 294 -31.49 6.10 -29.71
N ALA A 295 -32.22 4.98 -29.69
CA ALA A 295 -32.93 4.46 -30.85
C ALA A 295 -34.08 5.40 -31.31
N ALA A 296 -34.83 5.98 -30.38
CA ALA A 296 -35.90 6.95 -30.69
C ALA A 296 -35.35 8.22 -31.38
N SER A 297 -34.12 8.62 -31.02
CA SER A 297 -33.46 9.81 -31.54
C SER A 297 -32.95 9.61 -32.97
N LEU A 298 -32.47 8.42 -33.33
CA LEU A 298 -32.08 8.09 -34.71
C LEU A 298 -33.28 7.95 -35.67
N CYS A 299 -34.41 7.43 -35.20
CA CYS A 299 -35.61 7.27 -36.04
C CYS A 299 -36.20 8.61 -36.49
N LEU A 300 -36.10 9.66 -35.67
CA LEU A 300 -36.52 11.02 -36.02
C LEU A 300 -35.63 11.66 -37.11
N ILE A 301 -34.35 11.31 -37.16
CA ILE A 301 -33.41 11.83 -38.17
C ILE A 301 -33.64 11.18 -39.54
N VAL A 302 -33.96 9.88 -39.57
CA VAL A 302 -34.24 9.16 -40.84
C VAL A 302 -35.58 9.57 -41.44
N ALA A 303 -36.58 9.91 -40.61
CA ALA A 303 -37.89 10.40 -41.08
C ALA A 303 -37.86 11.80 -41.70
N LEU A 304 -36.79 12.57 -41.50
CA LEU A 304 -36.61 13.93 -42.04
C LEU A 304 -35.86 13.97 -43.37
N LEU A 305 -35.41 12.82 -43.90
CA LEU A 305 -34.72 12.77 -45.19
C LEU A 305 -35.74 12.78 -46.36
N PRO A 306 -35.67 13.77 -47.28
CA PRO A 306 -36.63 13.86 -48.38
C PRO A 306 -36.48 12.69 -49.35
N SER A 307 -37.60 11.99 -49.60
CA SER A 307 -37.72 10.94 -50.61
C SER A 307 -37.48 11.51 -52.01
N ARG A 308 -36.32 11.22 -52.61
CA ARG A 308 -36.12 11.42 -54.05
C ARG A 308 -36.77 10.24 -54.79
N ARG A 309 -37.93 10.52 -55.39
CA ARG A 309 -38.61 9.62 -56.30
C ARG A 309 -37.99 9.80 -57.70
N GLU A 310 -37.30 8.78 -58.19
CA GLU A 310 -36.67 8.76 -59.51
C GLU A 310 -37.72 8.78 -60.63
N ARG A 311 -37.39 9.47 -61.74
CA ARG A 311 -38.06 9.37 -63.03
C ARG A 311 -37.01 9.20 -64.11
#